data_AF-A0AAV5Z5B7-F1
#
_entry.id   AF-A0AAV5Z5B7-F1
#
_cell.length_a   1.000
_cell.length_b   1.000
_cell.length_c   1.000
_cell.angle_alpha   90.00
_cell.angle_beta   90.00
_cell.angle_gamma   90.00
#
_symmetry.space_group_name_H-M   'P 1'
#
loop_
_entity.id
_entity.type
_entity.pdbx_description
1 polymer ?
#
loop_
_entity_poly.entity_id
_entity_poly.type
_entity_poly.pdbx_seq_one_letter_code
_entity_poly.pdbx_strand_id
1 'polypeptide(L)'
;MTDDTPKSALELAMERLRKKDQESNAPERPLTDEQKAAIAEVRQMYQAKAAEHEILHQAALRKASSHEEVEQLNEALRRDTERMAGERDRKIAAIRGGR
;
A
#
# COMPACT_ATOMS: atom_id res chain seq x y z
N MET A 1 13.02 -32.62 41.04
CA MET A 1 12.53 -33.71 40.18
C MET A 1 12.14 -33.07 38.87
N THR A 2 12.97 -33.21 37.84
CA THR A 2 12.69 -32.68 36.50
C THR A 2 11.75 -33.64 35.81
N ASP A 3 10.53 -33.18 35.49
CA ASP A 3 9.57 -33.92 34.67
C ASP A 3 10.15 -34.12 33.26
N ASP A 4 10.95 -35.17 33.09
CA ASP A 4 11.60 -35.57 31.84
C ASP A 4 10.68 -36.50 31.03
N THR A 5 9.40 -36.14 30.96
CA THR A 5 8.38 -36.86 30.19
C THR A 5 8.38 -36.28 28.78
N PRO A 6 8.59 -37.08 27.72
CA PRO A 6 8.57 -36.58 26.36
C PRO A 6 7.16 -36.04 26.03
N LYS A 7 7.11 -34.76 25.64
CA LYS A 7 5.86 -34.08 25.27
C LYS A 7 5.15 -34.84 24.16
N SER A 8 3.83 -34.98 24.27
CA SER A 8 3.01 -35.60 23.25
C SER A 8 2.98 -34.77 21.96
N ALA A 9 2.67 -35.40 20.83
CA ALA A 9 2.56 -34.72 19.54
C ALA A 9 1.55 -33.56 19.54
N LEU A 10 0.49 -33.69 20.34
CA LEU A 10 -0.54 -32.65 20.53
C LEU A 10 0.01 -31.44 21.28
N GLU A 11 0.80 -31.66 22.35
CA GLU A 11 1.42 -30.57 23.11
C GLU A 11 2.44 -29.80 22.28
N LEU A 12 3.23 -30.49 21.46
CA LEU A 12 4.15 -29.86 20.52
C LEU A 12 3.42 -29.04 19.45
N ALA A 13 2.27 -29.53 18.95
CA ALA A 13 1.45 -28.79 18.00
C ALA A 13 0.85 -27.52 18.63
N MET A 14 0.33 -27.62 19.87
CA MET A 14 -0.20 -26.48 20.62
C MET A 14 0.88 -25.47 20.98
N GLU A 15 2.11 -25.91 21.31
CA GLU A 15 3.24 -25.01 21.58
C GLU A 15 3.68 -24.25 20.32
N ARG A 16 3.72 -24.92 19.16
CA ARG A 16 4.01 -24.28 17.87
C ARG A 16 2.94 -23.27 17.49
N LEU A 17 1.67 -23.58 17.72
CA LEU A 17 0.56 -22.66 17.47
C LEU A 17 0.65 -21.44 18.38
N ARG A 18 0.90 -21.63 19.68
CA ARG A 18 1.08 -20.52 20.64
C ARG A 18 2.27 -19.63 20.28
N LYS A 19 3.40 -20.21 19.85
CA LYS A 19 4.56 -19.44 19.36
C LYS A 19 4.22 -18.63 18.12
N LYS A 20 3.52 -19.23 17.15
CA LYS A 20 3.06 -18.55 15.94
C LYS A 20 2.07 -17.43 16.25
N ASP A 21 1.16 -17.64 17.21
CA ASP A 21 0.21 -16.63 17.66
C ASP A 21 0.89 -15.52 18.45
N GLN A 22 1.97 -15.80 19.19
CA GLN A 22 2.80 -14.77 19.85
C GLN A 22 3.63 -13.97 18.85
N GLU A 23 4.15 -14.61 17.81
CA GLU A 23 4.83 -13.95 16.68
C GLU A 23 3.84 -13.11 15.85
N SER A 24 2.59 -13.59 15.70
CA SER A 24 1.52 -12.90 14.98
C SER A 24 0.85 -11.80 15.80
N ASN A 25 0.86 -11.91 17.14
CA ASN A 25 0.47 -10.87 18.10
C ASN A 25 1.63 -9.92 18.43
N ALA A 26 2.58 -9.72 17.49
CA ALA A 26 3.42 -8.55 17.58
C ALA A 26 2.50 -7.32 17.61
N PRO A 27 2.53 -6.48 18.67
CA PRO A 27 1.67 -5.31 18.73
C PRO A 27 1.90 -4.50 17.46
N GLU A 28 0.82 -4.07 16.80
CA GLU A 28 0.87 -3.10 15.72
C GLU A 28 1.73 -1.94 16.21
N ARG A 29 3.00 -1.89 15.78
CA ARG A 29 3.91 -0.86 16.27
C ARG A 29 3.41 0.45 15.69
N PRO A 30 3.12 1.45 16.53
CA PRO A 30 2.70 2.74 16.02
C PRO A 30 3.79 3.30 15.11
N LEU A 31 3.38 3.94 14.02
CA LEU A 31 4.29 4.59 13.09
C LEU A 31 5.10 5.67 13.82
N THR A 32 6.39 5.77 13.49
CA THR A 32 7.23 6.88 13.95
C THR A 32 6.74 8.19 13.34
N ASP A 33 7.07 9.33 13.94
CA ASP A 33 6.66 10.63 13.39
C ASP A 33 7.35 10.90 12.04
N GLU A 34 8.57 10.39 11.84
CA GLU A 34 9.26 10.41 10.55
C GLU A 34 8.50 9.59 9.49
N GLN A 35 8.03 8.38 9.83
CA GLN A 35 7.21 7.57 8.92
C GLN A 35 5.88 8.26 8.58
N LYS A 36 5.22 8.89 9.57
CA LYS A 36 3.99 9.66 9.32
C LYS A 36 4.26 10.83 8.39
N ALA A 37 5.33 11.59 8.62
CA ALA A 37 5.72 12.72 7.77
C ALA A 37 6.01 12.26 6.33
N ALA A 38 6.79 11.20 6.17
CA ALA A 38 7.09 10.63 4.85
C ALA A 38 5.82 10.13 4.12
N ILE A 39 4.90 9.48 4.83
CA ILE A 39 3.60 9.07 4.26
C ILE A 39 2.77 10.28 3.82
N ALA A 40 2.74 11.34 4.63
CA ALA A 40 2.04 12.56 4.28
C ALA A 40 2.63 13.20 3.02
N GLU A 41 3.96 13.31 2.93
CA GLU A 41 4.65 13.84 1.76
C GLU A 41 4.35 13.04 0.49
N VAL A 42 4.41 11.70 0.56
CA VAL A 42 4.04 10.83 -0.57
C VAL A 42 2.60 11.09 -1.00
N ARG A 43 1.66 11.23 -0.06
CA ARG A 43 0.26 11.52 -0.40
C ARG A 43 0.13 12.87 -1.10
N GLN A 44 0.75 13.92 -0.57
CA GLN A 44 0.69 15.26 -1.15
C GLN A 44 1.30 15.28 -2.56
N MET A 45 2.45 14.63 -2.76
CA MET A 45 3.09 14.53 -4.07
C MET A 45 2.17 13.87 -5.10
N TYR A 46 1.57 12.72 -4.77
CA TYR A 46 0.71 12.01 -5.71
C TYR A 46 -0.64 12.71 -5.92
N GLN A 47 -1.14 13.45 -4.93
CA GLN A 47 -2.30 14.31 -5.10
C GLN A 47 -2.00 15.46 -6.09
N ALA A 48 -0.85 16.12 -5.95
CA ALA A 48 -0.44 17.17 -6.88
C ALA A 48 -0.29 16.64 -8.32
N LYS A 49 0.34 15.48 -8.49
CA LYS A 49 0.48 14.80 -9.79
C LYS A 49 -0.88 14.45 -10.40
N ALA A 50 -1.83 13.95 -9.60
CA ALA A 50 -3.16 13.64 -10.09
C ALA A 50 -3.89 14.91 -10.55
N ALA A 51 -3.78 16.01 -9.80
CA ALA A 51 -4.37 17.30 -10.19
C ALA A 51 -3.76 17.86 -11.48
N GLU A 52 -2.43 17.76 -11.64
CA GLU A 52 -1.75 18.15 -12.88
C GLU A 52 -2.23 17.32 -14.08
N HIS A 53 -2.29 15.99 -13.93
CA HIS A 53 -2.80 15.10 -14.97
C HIS A 53 -4.25 15.41 -15.35
N GLU A 54 -5.11 15.71 -14.37
CA GLU A 54 -6.50 16.10 -14.64
C GLU A 54 -6.55 17.41 -15.45
N ILE A 55 -5.76 18.42 -15.08
CA ILE A 55 -5.70 19.68 -15.83
C ILE A 55 -5.25 19.45 -17.29
N LEU A 56 -4.22 18.62 -17.50
CA LEU A 56 -3.73 18.26 -18.82
C LEU A 56 -4.77 17.49 -19.63
N HIS A 57 -5.47 16.54 -19.01
CA HIS A 57 -6.54 15.78 -19.63
C HIS A 57 -7.69 16.70 -20.06
N GLN A 58 -8.16 17.60 -19.18
CA GLN A 58 -9.17 18.59 -19.53
C GLN A 58 -8.74 19.49 -20.68
N ALA A 59 -7.45 19.87 -20.73
CA ALA A 59 -6.90 20.63 -21.85
C ALA A 59 -6.86 19.82 -23.16
N ALA A 60 -6.61 18.52 -23.09
CA ALA A 60 -6.63 17.62 -24.24
C ALA A 60 -8.05 17.37 -24.75
N LEU A 61 -9.03 17.15 -23.86
CA LEU A 61 -10.44 17.00 -24.22
C LEU A 61 -10.98 18.21 -24.98
N ARG A 62 -10.59 19.43 -24.59
CA ARG A 62 -10.97 20.66 -25.32
C ARG A 62 -10.42 20.74 -26.74
N LYS A 63 -9.36 19.98 -27.05
CA LYS A 63 -8.72 19.94 -28.37
C LYS A 63 -9.15 18.72 -29.20
N ALA A 64 -9.78 17.74 -28.58
CA ALA A 64 -10.24 16.53 -29.25
C ALA A 64 -11.30 16.89 -30.29
N SER A 65 -11.18 16.27 -31.47
CA SER A 65 -12.01 16.52 -32.64
C SER A 65 -12.97 15.37 -32.95
N SER A 66 -12.78 14.21 -32.31
CA SER A 66 -13.60 13.04 -32.51
C SER A 66 -13.97 12.34 -31.20
N HIS A 67 -15.04 11.56 -31.24
CA HIS A 67 -15.44 10.72 -30.11
C HIS A 67 -14.37 9.67 -29.78
N GLU A 68 -13.72 9.11 -30.79
CA GLU A 68 -12.64 8.12 -30.60
C GLU A 68 -11.44 8.73 -29.85
N GLU A 69 -11.03 9.95 -30.19
CA GLU A 69 -9.96 10.67 -29.48
C GLU A 69 -10.34 10.91 -28.01
N VAL A 70 -11.60 11.27 -27.72
CA VAL A 70 -12.10 11.44 -26.36
C VAL A 70 -12.02 10.13 -25.57
N GLU A 71 -12.48 9.01 -26.15
CA GLU A 71 -12.41 7.70 -25.50
C GLU A 71 -10.97 7.27 -25.20
N GLN A 72 -10.05 7.49 -26.14
CA GLN A 72 -8.63 7.21 -25.93
C GLN A 72 -8.02 8.06 -24.80
N LEU A 73 -8.37 9.35 -24.74
CA LEU A 73 -7.92 10.26 -23.68
C LEU A 73 -8.46 9.85 -22.30
N ASN A 74 -9.72 9.42 -22.24
CA ASN A 74 -10.36 8.95 -21.00
C ASN A 74 -9.72 7.64 -20.51
N GLU A 75 -9.48 6.69 -21.41
CA GLU A 75 -8.81 5.43 -21.07
C GLU A 75 -7.38 5.67 -20.59
N ALA A 76 -6.66 6.59 -21.23
CA ALA A 76 -5.33 7.00 -20.80
C ALA A 76 -5.33 7.58 -19.37
N LEU A 77 -6.25 8.51 -19.08
CA LEU A 77 -6.40 9.08 -17.73
C LEU A 77 -6.70 7.99 -16.68
N ARG A 78 -7.58 7.05 -17.01
CA ARG A 78 -7.93 5.94 -16.10
C ARG A 78 -6.69 5.11 -15.75
N ARG A 79 -5.94 4.67 -16.76
CA ARG A 79 -4.71 3.88 -16.57
C ARG A 79 -3.66 4.62 -15.77
N ASP A 80 -3.45 5.91 -16.06
CA ASP A 80 -2.49 6.72 -15.33
C ASP A 80 -2.89 6.92 -13.87
N THR A 81 -4.17 7.13 -13.60
CA THR A 81 -4.69 7.25 -12.22
C THR A 81 -4.51 5.95 -11.44
N GLU A 82 -4.84 4.81 -12.04
CA GLU A 82 -4.65 3.49 -11.44
C GLU A 82 -3.16 3.21 -11.15
N ARG A 83 -2.28 3.51 -12.11
CA ARG A 83 -0.82 3.38 -11.95
C ARG A 83 -0.30 4.27 -10.82
N MET A 84 -0.69 5.54 -10.79
CA MET A 84 -0.27 6.49 -9.76
C MET A 84 -0.75 6.06 -8.37
N ALA A 85 -1.98 5.57 -8.24
CA ALA A 85 -2.49 5.03 -7.00
C ALA A 85 -1.67 3.82 -6.53
N GLY A 86 -1.38 2.89 -7.45
CA GLY A 86 -0.56 1.72 -7.14
C GLY A 86 0.87 2.07 -6.71
N GLU A 87 1.51 3.04 -7.36
CA GLU A 87 2.85 3.51 -6.97
C GLU A 87 2.85 4.20 -5.60
N ARG A 88 1.85 5.06 -5.34
CA ARG A 88 1.66 5.70 -4.03
C ARG A 88 1.52 4.64 -2.94
N ASP A 89 0.69 3.63 -3.16
CA ASP A 89 0.41 2.60 -2.17
C ASP A 89 1.63 1.70 -1.93
N ARG A 90 2.40 1.37 -2.98
CA ARG A 90 3.70 0.68 -2.83
C ARG A 90 4.69 1.50 -2.02
N LYS A 91 4.80 2.81 -2.26
CA LYS A 91 5.69 3.70 -1.49
C LYS A 91 5.25 3.80 -0.02
N ILE A 92 3.97 3.94 0.25
CA ILE A 92 3.44 3.95 1.61
C ILE A 92 3.71 2.61 2.30
N ALA A 93 3.48 1.49 1.62
CA ALA A 93 3.79 0.16 2.15
C ALA A 93 5.30 0.00 2.44
N ALA A 94 6.16 0.51 1.56
CA ALA A 94 7.61 0.51 1.78
C ALA A 94 8.00 1.37 3.00
N ILE A 95 7.39 2.53 3.22
CA ILE A 95 7.65 3.35 4.42
C ILE A 95 7.21 2.64 5.70
N ARG A 96 6.07 1.93 5.65
CA ARG A 96 5.57 1.14 6.78
C ARG A 96 6.44 -0.10 7.07
N GLY A 97 6.98 -0.73 6.02
CA GLY A 97 7.81 -1.93 6.11
C GLY A 97 9.31 -1.66 6.28
N GLY A 98 9.76 -0.46 5.94
CA GLY A 98 11.12 0.05 6.17
C GLY A 98 11.31 0.29 7.66
N ARG A 99 11.92 -0.70 8.31
CA ARG A 99 12.32 -0.68 9.71
C ARG A 99 13.77 -0.21 9.81
#